data_AF-A0A966PVV9-F1
#
_entry.id   AF-A0A966PVV9-F1
#
_cell.length_a   1.000
_cell.length_b   1.000
_cell.length_c   1.000
_cell.angle_alpha   90.00
_cell.angle_beta   90.00
_cell.angle_gamma   90.00
#
_symmetry.space_group_name_H-M   'P 1'
#
loop_
_entity.id
_entity.type
_entity.pdbx_description
1 polymer ?
#
loop_
_entity_poly.entity_id
_entity_poly.type
_entity_poly.pdbx_seq_one_letter_code
_entity_poly.pdbx_strand_id
1 'polypeptide(L)'
;MKRNEKEEIRKDKAKGVKNSGRGVKKGDAVLNKFLIDYKHNSKSFTLTHENWLEHRKNSWKSNYRYPCISVVFGEDSETKVAIVEWEVFKELIKGSEYE
;
A
#
# COMPACT_ATOMS: atom_id res chain seq x y z
N MET A 1 4.29 -20.52 5.18
CA MET A 1 2.89 -20.31 5.62
C MET A 1 2.40 -19.22 4.73
N LYS A 2 1.34 -19.49 3.94
CA LYS A 2 0.92 -18.62 2.85
C LYS A 2 0.68 -17.19 3.37
N ARG A 3 1.59 -16.28 3.03
CA ARG A 3 1.50 -14.87 3.40
C ARG A 3 0.17 -14.29 2.92
N ASN A 4 -0.60 -13.71 3.84
CA ASN A 4 -1.87 -13.06 3.54
C ASN A 4 -1.92 -11.63 4.08
N GLU A 5 -2.88 -10.85 3.58
CA GLU A 5 -3.06 -9.43 3.91
C GLU A 5 -3.03 -9.14 5.43
N LYS A 6 -3.67 -9.98 6.26
CA LYS A 6 -3.69 -9.77 7.73
C LYS A 6 -2.30 -9.88 8.34
N GLU A 7 -1.45 -10.76 7.80
CA GLU A 7 -0.08 -10.91 8.27
C GLU A 7 0.78 -9.71 7.90
N GLU A 8 0.63 -9.17 6.68
CA GLU A 8 1.33 -7.96 6.28
C GLU A 8 0.91 -6.76 7.15
N ILE A 9 -0.40 -6.60 7.41
CA ILE A 9 -0.92 -5.57 8.32
C ILE A 9 -0.26 -5.67 9.70
N ARG A 10 -0.16 -6.89 10.24
CA ARG A 10 0.46 -7.14 11.54
C ARG A 10 1.95 -6.84 11.52
N LYS A 11 2.67 -7.28 10.49
CA LYS A 11 4.13 -7.06 10.34
C LYS A 11 4.47 -5.58 10.22
N ASP A 12 3.69 -4.85 9.45
CA ASP A 12 3.88 -3.42 9.21
C ASP A 12 3.35 -2.53 10.33
N LYS A 13 2.78 -3.14 11.39
CA LYS A 13 2.09 -2.45 12.49
C LYS A 13 1.04 -1.46 11.96
N ALA A 14 0.45 -1.79 10.81
CA ALA A 14 -0.57 -0.99 10.16
C ALA A 14 -1.95 -1.26 10.81
N LYS A 15 -2.88 -0.33 10.62
CA LYS A 15 -4.24 -0.47 11.09
C LYS A 15 -5.13 -0.92 9.95
N GLY A 16 -5.66 -2.14 10.01
CA GLY A 16 -6.60 -2.66 9.01
C GLY A 16 -7.82 -1.75 8.84
N VAL A 17 -8.24 -1.54 7.59
CA VAL A 17 -9.46 -0.81 7.26
C VAL A 17 -10.65 -1.75 7.53
N LYS A 18 -11.60 -1.32 8.37
CA LYS A 18 -12.81 -2.12 8.65
C LYS A 18 -13.72 -2.13 7.41
N ASN A 19 -13.56 -3.13 6.54
CA ASN A 19 -14.48 -3.39 5.43
C ASN A 19 -15.68 -4.23 5.89
N SER A 20 -16.54 -3.66 6.75
CA SER A 20 -17.79 -4.30 7.19
C SER A 20 -18.93 -3.94 6.25
N GLY A 21 -18.92 -4.45 5.01
CA GLY A 21 -20.07 -4.55 4.10
C GLY A 21 -20.82 -3.28 3.65
N ARG A 22 -20.52 -2.09 4.18
CA ARG A 22 -21.18 -0.80 3.89
C ARG A 22 -20.26 0.41 4.12
N GLY A 23 -18.96 0.28 3.81
CA GLY A 23 -17.95 1.32 4.08
C GLY A 23 -17.52 2.12 2.84
N VAL A 24 -17.45 3.45 2.97
CA VAL A 24 -16.98 4.40 1.93
C VAL A 24 -15.47 4.27 1.66
N LYS A 25 -14.73 3.54 2.51
CA LYS A 25 -13.26 3.42 2.46
C LYS A 25 -12.88 2.08 1.85
N LYS A 26 -12.27 2.11 0.66
CA LYS A 26 -11.70 0.95 -0.04
C LYS A 26 -10.18 0.96 0.13
N GLY A 27 -9.59 -0.12 0.63
CA GLY A 27 -8.17 -0.28 0.91
C GLY A 27 -7.96 -1.30 2.03
N ASP A 28 -6.74 -1.80 2.21
CA ASP A 28 -6.48 -2.91 3.14
C ASP A 28 -6.11 -2.37 4.53
N ALA A 29 -5.21 -1.36 4.56
CA ALA A 29 -4.72 -0.83 5.82
C ALA A 29 -4.31 0.64 5.75
N VAL A 30 -4.17 1.21 6.94
CA VAL A 30 -3.66 2.55 7.15
C VAL A 30 -2.34 2.46 7.89
N LEU A 31 -1.31 3.11 7.35
CA LEU A 31 -0.02 3.33 8.01
C LEU A 31 0.33 4.81 7.92
N ASN A 32 0.40 5.50 9.05
CA ASN A 32 0.63 6.94 9.11
C ASN A 32 -0.34 7.74 8.22
N LYS A 33 0.19 8.45 7.20
CA LYS A 33 -0.58 9.22 6.21
C LYS A 33 -0.90 8.42 4.94
N PHE A 34 -0.54 7.14 4.89
CA PHE A 34 -0.77 6.28 3.74
C PHE A 34 -2.02 5.42 3.89
N LEU A 35 -2.69 5.19 2.76
CA LEU A 35 -3.61 4.08 2.56
C LEU A 35 -2.86 3.01 1.77
N ILE A 36 -2.66 1.84 2.40
CA ILE A 36 -1.93 0.72 1.84
C ILE A 36 -2.90 -0.28 1.21
N ASP A 37 -2.52 -0.73 0.02
CA ASP A 37 -3.08 -1.88 -0.69
C ASP A 37 -1.95 -2.93 -0.85
N TYR A 38 -2.12 -4.10 -0.24
CA TYR A 38 -1.14 -5.18 -0.27
C TYR A 38 -1.38 -6.08 -1.47
N LYS A 39 -0.32 -6.36 -2.24
CA LYS A 39 -0.38 -7.19 -3.44
C LYS A 39 0.67 -8.29 -3.36
N HIS A 40 0.20 -9.53 -3.23
CA HIS A 40 1.06 -10.71 -3.28
C HIS A 40 1.20 -11.17 -4.72
N ASN A 41 2.43 -11.13 -5.26
CA ASN A 41 2.70 -11.58 -6.62
C ASN A 41 3.92 -12.50 -6.63
N SER A 42 3.76 -13.71 -7.17
CA SER A 42 4.85 -14.68 -7.25
C SER A 42 5.81 -14.45 -8.41
N LYS A 43 5.40 -13.69 -9.45
CA LYS A 43 6.17 -13.51 -10.69
C LYS A 43 6.25 -12.05 -11.13
N SER A 44 5.11 -11.42 -11.37
CA SER A 44 5.03 -10.05 -11.87
C SER A 44 3.89 -9.28 -11.21
N PHE A 45 4.07 -7.97 -11.06
CA PHE A 45 3.02 -7.06 -10.65
C PHE A 45 2.71 -6.09 -11.78
N THR A 46 1.44 -6.02 -12.18
CA THR A 46 0.98 -5.10 -13.23
C THR A 46 0.25 -3.94 -12.59
N LEU A 47 0.72 -2.72 -12.84
CA LEU A 47 0.04 -1.47 -12.47
C LEU A 47 -0.45 -0.76 -13.72
N THR A 48 -1.76 -0.56 -13.84
CA THR A 48 -2.36 0.26 -14.90
C THR A 48 -2.61 1.68 -14.39
N HIS A 49 -2.65 2.66 -15.31
CA HIS A 49 -2.98 4.04 -14.95
C HIS A 49 -4.37 4.15 -14.31
N GLU A 50 -5.36 3.39 -14.81
CA GLU A 50 -6.71 3.35 -14.26
C GLU A 50 -6.75 2.85 -12.82
N ASN A 51 -6.12 1.69 -12.54
CA ASN A 51 -6.09 1.13 -11.18
C ASN A 51 -5.34 2.07 -10.22
N TRP A 52 -4.29 2.73 -10.70
CA TRP A 52 -3.60 3.76 -9.91
C TRP A 52 -4.55 4.92 -9.58
N LEU A 53 -5.26 5.47 -10.56
CA LEU A 53 -6.22 6.57 -10.35
C LEU A 53 -7.35 6.17 -9.38
N GLU A 54 -7.86 4.95 -9.46
CA GLU A 54 -8.84 4.46 -8.49
C GLU A 54 -8.25 4.43 -7.07
N HIS A 55 -7.03 3.90 -6.91
CA HIS A 55 -6.36 3.87 -5.61
C HIS A 55 -6.11 5.28 -5.04
N ARG A 56 -5.71 6.24 -5.89
CA ARG A 56 -5.59 7.66 -5.49
C ARG A 56 -6.92 8.21 -4.98
N LYS A 57 -8.00 7.98 -5.73
CA LYS A 57 -9.35 8.41 -5.35
C LYS A 57 -9.79 7.80 -4.02
N ASN A 58 -9.51 6.52 -3.80
CA ASN A 58 -9.83 5.83 -2.56
C ASN A 58 -9.00 6.35 -1.38
N SER A 59 -7.72 6.62 -1.60
CA SER A 59 -6.81 7.23 -0.62
C SER A 59 -7.28 8.61 -0.20
N TRP A 60 -7.70 9.45 -1.16
CA TRP A 60 -8.30 10.75 -0.91
C TRP A 60 -9.58 10.65 -0.07
N LYS A 61 -10.50 9.76 -0.44
CA LYS A 61 -11.74 9.50 0.32
C LYS A 61 -11.45 8.92 1.71
N SER A 62 -10.34 8.23 1.89
CA SER A 62 -9.89 7.69 3.17
C SER A 62 -9.16 8.74 4.00
N ASN A 63 -9.75 9.93 4.16
CA ASN A 63 -9.21 11.03 4.97
C ASN A 63 -7.90 11.62 4.40
N TYR A 64 -7.91 11.99 3.13
CA TYR A 64 -6.84 12.72 2.45
C TYR A 64 -5.48 12.03 2.59
N ARG A 65 -5.47 10.70 2.43
CA ARG A 65 -4.27 9.89 2.54
C ARG A 65 -3.53 9.81 1.22
N TYR A 66 -2.24 9.52 1.32
CA TYR A 66 -1.41 9.18 0.17
C TYR A 66 -1.61 7.71 -0.22
N PRO A 67 -1.70 7.40 -1.52
CA PRO A 67 -1.75 6.04 -2.01
C PRO A 67 -0.39 5.36 -1.81
N CYS A 68 -0.41 4.11 -1.33
CA CYS A 68 0.75 3.22 -1.33
C CYS A 68 0.31 1.83 -1.75
N ILE A 69 1.06 1.19 -2.66
CA ILE A 69 0.90 -0.23 -2.95
C ILE A 69 2.14 -0.94 -2.41
N SER A 70 1.92 -1.90 -1.51
CA SER A 70 2.99 -2.76 -0.99
C SER A 70 2.97 -4.06 -1.77
N VAL A 71 3.96 -4.25 -2.64
CA VAL A 71 4.09 -5.46 -3.45
C VAL A 71 5.04 -6.42 -2.75
N VAL A 72 4.54 -7.59 -2.36
CA VAL A 72 5.34 -8.70 -1.83
C VAL A 72 5.82 -9.55 -2.99
N PHE A 73 7.14 -9.65 -3.19
CA PHE A 73 7.77 -10.33 -4.33
C PHE A 73 8.09 -11.79 -4.03
N GLY A 74 7.44 -12.73 -4.71
CA GLY A 74 7.67 -14.16 -4.57
C GLY A 74 6.66 -14.84 -3.64
N GLU A 75 6.60 -16.16 -3.69
CA GLU A 75 5.78 -16.96 -2.77
C GLU A 75 6.47 -17.00 -1.40
N ASP A 76 5.78 -16.56 -0.34
CA ASP A 76 6.29 -16.54 1.05
C ASP A 76 7.59 -15.74 1.27
N SER A 77 7.79 -14.67 0.50
CA SER A 77 8.98 -13.80 0.59
C SER A 77 8.82 -12.66 1.60
N GLU A 78 9.92 -12.29 2.27
CA GLU A 78 10.03 -11.07 3.08
C GLU A 78 10.34 -9.83 2.24
N THR A 79 10.77 -10.00 0.99
CA THR A 79 11.10 -8.89 0.10
C THR A 79 9.83 -8.19 -0.37
N LYS A 80 9.73 -6.90 -0.06
CA LYS A 80 8.64 -6.04 -0.51
C LYS A 80 9.15 -4.73 -1.07
N VAL A 81 8.40 -4.18 -2.02
CA VAL A 81 8.63 -2.82 -2.52
C VAL A 81 7.38 -1.98 -2.32
N ALA A 82 7.59 -0.68 -2.11
CA ALA A 82 6.52 0.29 -2.07
C ALA A 82 6.43 1.01 -3.41
N ILE A 83 5.23 1.11 -3.96
CA ILE A 83 4.93 1.98 -5.09
C ILE A 83 4.16 3.18 -4.55
N VAL A 84 4.77 4.35 -4.70
CA VAL A 84 4.27 5.66 -4.27
C VAL A 84 4.42 6.67 -5.40
N GLU A 85 3.79 7.83 -5.27
CA GLU A 85 4.01 8.93 -6.24
C GLU A 85 5.46 9.40 -6.20
N TRP A 86 5.98 9.82 -7.36
CA TRP A 86 7.37 10.28 -7.50
C TRP A 86 7.70 11.45 -6.59
N GLU A 87 6.78 12.41 -6.47
CA GLU A 87 6.96 13.56 -5.57
C GLU A 87 7.02 13.14 -4.10
N VAL A 88 6.20 12.17 -3.69
CA VAL A 88 6.24 11.61 -2.34
C VAL A 88 7.57 10.91 -2.08
N PHE A 89 8.09 10.14 -3.05
CA PHE A 89 9.41 9.53 -2.92
C PHE A 89 10.52 10.58 -2.71
N LYS A 90 10.53 11.65 -3.52
CA LYS A 90 11.49 12.75 -3.36
C LYS A 90 11.40 13.43 -2.00
N GLU A 91 10.19 13.63 -1.47
CA GLU A 91 10.00 14.15 -0.12
C GLU A 91 10.55 13.21 0.96
N LEU A 92 10.39 11.90 0.79
CA LEU A 92 10.84 10.89 1.76
C LEU A 92 12.37 10.76 1.84
N ILE A 93 13.08 10.93 0.71
CA ILE A 93 14.55 10.82 0.69
C ILE A 93 15.26 12.10 1.14
N LYS A 94 14.55 13.23 1.20
CA LYS A 94 15.11 14.53 1.57
C LYS A 94 15.63 14.49 3.01
N GLY A 95 16.89 14.88 3.23
CA GLY A 95 17.51 14.84 4.55
C GLY A 95 17.76 13.42 5.08
N SER A 96 17.73 12.42 4.20
CA SER A 96 18.14 11.04 4.49
C SER A 96 19.55 10.76 3.96
N GLU A 97 20.09 9.58 4.24
CA GLU A 97 21.37 9.13 3.66
C GLU A 97 21.31 8.84 2.15
N TYR A 98 20.10 8.87 1.56
CA TYR A 98 19.87 8.66 0.12
C TYR A 98 19.79 9.97 -0.68
N GLU A 99 19.99 11.12 -0.05
CA GLU A 99 20.19 12.41 -0.73
C GLU A 99 21.60 12.50 -1.33
#